data_AF-A0A4R1Q0C0-F1
#
_entry.id   AF-A0A4R1Q0C0-F1
#
_cell.length_a   1.000
_cell.length_b   1.000
_cell.length_c   1.000
_cell.angle_alpha   90.00
_cell.angle_beta   90.00
_cell.angle_gamma   90.00
#
_symmetry.space_group_name_H-M   'P 1'
#
loop_
_entity.id
_entity.type
_entity.pdbx_description
1 polymer ?
#
loop_
_entity_poly.entity_id
_entity_poly.type
_entity_poly.pdbx_seq_one_letter_code
_entity_poly.pdbx_strand_id
1 'polypeptide(L)'
;MIGESWKEVDFWVKVATIVNACAVLGVILLRFQIKAEHERGRREKAVDLLLAWNNSVKKETSSARKAVESFSFEQCQSLFNQEVFKVNKKQHKFILEIMNKEEKRAYKKLKEQKKQRKQEKQEKQEKRKEKNKDEFNDKENITLSEGEISKLRWLVLTYLNMLESILVAWQYSAANRKIIEAEFSFLFNDANGCNALSNFRKICGGPLGYPAIESFAAHIQLEKQKKLVNEGNVA
;
A
#
# COMPACT_ATOMS: atom_id res chain seq x y z
N MET A 1 -38.13 -72.41 -16.18
CA MET A 1 -37.01 -72.01 -15.31
C MET A 1 -36.00 -71.04 -15.94
N ILE A 2 -35.84 -70.95 -17.27
CA ILE A 2 -34.87 -70.01 -17.88
C ILE A 2 -35.33 -68.54 -17.81
N GLY A 3 -36.64 -68.25 -17.88
CA GLY A 3 -37.18 -66.88 -17.90
C GLY A 3 -37.15 -66.10 -16.58
N GLU A 4 -36.97 -66.76 -15.44
CA GLU A 4 -36.87 -66.08 -14.12
C GLU A 4 -35.47 -65.52 -13.88
N SER A 5 -34.43 -66.22 -14.36
CA SER A 5 -33.03 -65.77 -14.26
C SER A 5 -32.77 -64.46 -14.99
N TRP A 6 -33.38 -64.24 -16.17
CA TRP A 6 -33.20 -62.98 -16.92
C TRP A 6 -33.85 -61.77 -16.24
N LYS A 7 -34.92 -61.97 -15.46
CA LYS A 7 -35.57 -60.89 -14.70
C LYS A 7 -34.71 -60.43 -13.52
N GLU A 8 -34.04 -61.37 -12.87
CA GLU A 8 -33.12 -61.07 -11.78
C GLU A 8 -31.89 -60.30 -12.30
N VAL A 9 -31.33 -60.72 -13.43
CA VAL A 9 -30.22 -60.00 -14.08
C VAL A 9 -30.62 -58.58 -14.48
N ASP A 10 -31.79 -58.38 -15.10
CA ASP A 10 -32.29 -57.04 -15.48
C ASP A 10 -32.50 -56.12 -14.26
N PHE A 11 -32.97 -56.67 -13.14
CA PHE A 11 -33.08 -55.93 -11.88
C PHE A 11 -31.72 -55.42 -11.39
N TRP A 12 -30.70 -56.29 -11.32
CA TRP A 12 -29.36 -55.89 -10.89
C TRP A 12 -28.68 -54.91 -11.84
N VAL A 13 -28.91 -55.02 -13.16
CA VAL A 13 -28.42 -54.05 -14.14
C VAL A 13 -29.02 -52.66 -13.91
N LYS A 14 -30.33 -52.57 -13.63
CA LYS A 14 -31.02 -51.31 -13.28
C LYS A 14 -30.48 -50.71 -11.98
N VAL A 15 -30.28 -51.54 -10.95
CA VAL A 15 -29.70 -51.09 -9.68
C VAL A 15 -28.28 -50.55 -9.90
N ALA A 16 -27.44 -51.27 -10.64
CA ALA A 16 -26.08 -50.85 -10.93
C ALA A 16 -26.02 -49.54 -11.74
N THR A 17 -26.92 -49.36 -12.71
CA THR A 17 -27.01 -48.10 -13.48
C THR A 17 -27.42 -46.93 -12.60
N ILE A 18 -28.38 -47.11 -11.69
CA ILE A 18 -28.78 -46.08 -10.72
C ILE A 18 -27.61 -45.72 -9.78
N VAL A 19 -26.94 -46.72 -9.22
CA VAL A 19 -25.79 -46.50 -8.32
C VAL A 19 -24.67 -45.75 -9.04
N ASN A 20 -24.34 -46.12 -10.27
CA ASN A 20 -23.35 -45.41 -11.09
C ASN A 20 -23.78 -43.97 -11.39
N ALA A 21 -25.05 -43.75 -11.73
CA ALA A 21 -25.58 -42.40 -11.96
C ALA A 21 -25.48 -41.52 -10.69
N CYS A 22 -25.83 -42.07 -9.52
CA CYS A 22 -25.68 -41.40 -8.23
C CYS A 22 -24.22 -41.08 -7.91
N ALA A 23 -23.29 -41.99 -8.20
CA ALA A 23 -21.85 -41.77 -7.99
C ALA A 23 -21.32 -40.63 -8.87
N VAL A 24 -21.69 -40.60 -10.15
CA VAL A 24 -21.32 -39.52 -11.08
C VAL A 24 -21.89 -38.18 -10.62
N LEU A 25 -23.17 -38.14 -10.21
CA LEU A 25 -23.79 -36.95 -9.67
C LEU A 25 -23.07 -36.47 -8.40
N GLY A 26 -22.70 -37.40 -7.50
CA GLY A 26 -21.95 -37.10 -6.29
C GLY A 26 -20.61 -36.43 -6.59
N VAL A 27 -19.85 -36.94 -7.56
CA VAL A 27 -18.57 -36.31 -7.99
C VAL A 27 -18.79 -34.90 -8.54
N ILE A 28 -19.85 -34.68 -9.31
CA ILE A 28 -20.21 -33.36 -9.85
C ILE A 28 -20.54 -32.39 -8.71
N LEU A 29 -21.38 -32.80 -7.75
CA LEU A 29 -21.75 -31.98 -6.60
C LEU A 29 -20.53 -31.64 -5.73
N LEU A 30 -19.64 -32.61 -5.49
CA LEU A 30 -18.39 -32.37 -4.76
C LEU A 30 -17.51 -31.33 -5.45
N ARG A 31 -17.39 -31.36 -6.79
CA ARG A 31 -16.66 -30.33 -7.52
C ARG A 31 -17.28 -28.95 -7.37
N PHE A 32 -18.62 -28.86 -7.40
CA PHE A 32 -19.32 -27.60 -7.14
C PHE A 32 -19.09 -27.11 -5.72
N GLN A 33 -19.16 -27.99 -4.72
CA GLN A 33 -18.92 -27.65 -3.32
C GLN A 33 -17.50 -27.16 -3.10
N ILE A 34 -16.48 -27.89 -3.57
CA ILE A 34 -15.07 -27.49 -3.48
C ILE A 34 -14.85 -26.11 -4.10
N LYS A 35 -15.46 -25.85 -5.27
CA LYS A 35 -15.36 -24.54 -5.94
C LYS A 35 -16.05 -23.43 -5.15
N ALA A 36 -17.21 -23.70 -4.57
CA ALA A 36 -17.96 -22.75 -3.76
C ALA A 36 -17.23 -22.43 -2.44
N GLU A 37 -16.71 -23.44 -1.76
CA GLU A 37 -15.91 -23.30 -0.53
C GLU A 37 -14.60 -22.56 -0.81
N HIS A 38 -13.89 -22.87 -1.91
CA HIS A 38 -12.71 -22.10 -2.29
C HIS A 38 -13.04 -20.63 -2.57
N GLU A 39 -14.13 -20.34 -3.27
CA GLU A 39 -14.54 -18.95 -3.53
C GLU A 39 -14.91 -18.23 -2.24
N ARG A 40 -15.61 -18.89 -1.31
CA ARG A 40 -15.91 -18.36 0.01
C ARG A 40 -14.63 -18.08 0.80
N GLY A 41 -13.71 -19.04 0.85
CA GLY A 41 -12.42 -18.91 1.54
C GLY A 41 -11.57 -17.77 0.98
N ARG A 42 -11.57 -17.56 -0.35
CA ARG A 42 -10.90 -16.40 -0.97
C ARG A 42 -11.50 -15.06 -0.55
N ARG A 43 -12.83 -15.00 -0.39
CA ARG A 43 -13.53 -13.78 0.06
C ARG A 43 -13.24 -13.48 1.53
N GLU A 44 -13.37 -14.49 2.38
CA GLU A 44 -13.01 -14.37 3.81
C GLU A 44 -11.55 -13.93 3.96
N LYS A 45 -10.63 -14.53 3.20
CA LYS A 45 -9.23 -14.12 3.21
C LYS A 45 -9.01 -12.67 2.75
N ALA A 46 -9.73 -12.22 1.73
CA ALA A 46 -9.67 -10.83 1.29
C ALA A 46 -10.14 -9.87 2.40
N VAL A 47 -11.23 -10.21 3.10
CA VAL A 47 -11.74 -9.43 4.23
C VAL A 47 -10.72 -9.39 5.38
N ASP A 48 -10.09 -10.52 5.72
CA ASP A 48 -9.05 -10.57 6.75
C ASP A 48 -7.86 -9.67 6.42
N LEU A 49 -7.42 -9.69 5.15
CA LEU A 49 -6.32 -8.83 4.68
C LEU A 49 -6.70 -7.35 4.72
N LEU A 50 -7.94 -7.00 4.38
CA LEU A 50 -8.45 -5.63 4.49
C LEU A 50 -8.53 -5.18 5.96
N LEU A 51 -8.97 -6.05 6.87
CA LEU A 51 -8.99 -5.76 8.29
C LEU A 51 -7.58 -5.57 8.84
N ALA A 52 -6.63 -6.44 8.45
CA ALA A 52 -5.22 -6.32 8.81
C ALA A 52 -4.61 -5.00 8.29
N TRP A 53 -4.92 -4.63 7.06
CA TRP A 53 -4.52 -3.34 6.48
C TRP A 53 -5.04 -2.17 7.32
N ASN A 54 -6.34 -2.13 7.57
CA ASN A 54 -6.98 -1.05 8.33
C ASN A 54 -6.36 -0.90 9.73
N ASN A 55 -6.08 -2.01 10.41
CA ASN A 55 -5.42 -2.01 11.71
C ASN A 55 -3.95 -1.56 11.65
N SER A 56 -3.28 -1.75 10.51
CA SER A 56 -1.89 -1.31 10.29
C SER A 56 -1.77 0.18 9.91
N VAL A 57 -2.79 0.76 9.28
CA VAL A 57 -2.80 2.16 8.84
C VAL A 57 -3.12 3.07 10.01
N LYS A 58 -2.09 3.34 10.81
CA LYS A 58 -2.14 4.34 11.88
C LYS A 58 -1.97 5.75 11.31
N LYS A 59 -2.38 6.75 12.09
CA LYS A 59 -2.17 8.17 11.75
C LYS A 59 -0.72 8.47 11.40
N GLU A 60 0.22 7.90 12.16
CA GLU A 60 1.66 8.05 11.96
C GLU A 60 2.10 7.51 10.60
N THR A 61 1.67 6.30 10.24
CA THR A 61 1.97 5.69 8.93
C THR A 61 1.37 6.49 7.78
N SER A 62 0.16 7.03 7.95
CA SER A 62 -0.49 7.88 6.95
C SER A 62 0.27 9.19 6.72
N SER A 63 0.71 9.86 7.80
CA SER A 63 1.53 11.08 7.70
C SER A 63 2.92 10.78 7.13
N ALA A 64 3.52 9.64 7.49
CA ALA A 64 4.78 9.16 6.92
C ALA A 64 4.68 8.93 5.41
N ARG A 65 3.64 8.22 4.95
CA ARG A 65 3.38 7.99 3.53
C ARG A 65 3.26 9.31 2.78
N LYS A 66 2.43 10.24 3.27
CA LYS A 66 2.23 11.55 2.63
C LYS A 66 3.52 12.38 2.57
N ALA A 67 4.35 12.32 3.61
CA ALA A 67 5.64 12.98 3.60
C ALA A 67 6.53 12.43 2.47
N VAL A 68 6.73 11.11 2.44
CA VAL A 68 7.65 10.46 1.49
C VAL A 68 7.13 10.45 0.05
N GLU A 69 5.82 10.44 -0.17
CA GLU A 69 5.25 10.60 -1.53
C GLU A 69 5.65 11.95 -2.16
N SER A 70 5.88 12.98 -1.33
CA SER A 70 6.32 14.29 -1.79
C SER A 70 7.84 14.45 -1.87
N PHE A 71 8.62 13.40 -1.60
CA PHE A 71 10.08 13.47 -1.64
C PHE A 71 10.61 13.29 -3.06
N SER A 72 11.71 13.98 -3.37
CA SER A 72 12.48 13.71 -4.57
C SER A 72 13.14 12.33 -4.50
N PHE A 73 13.59 11.83 -5.65
CA PHE A 73 14.31 10.57 -5.71
C PHE A 73 15.57 10.58 -4.82
N GLU A 74 16.35 11.67 -4.85
CA GLU A 74 17.53 11.85 -3.99
C GLU A 74 17.19 11.82 -2.50
N GLN A 75 16.11 12.51 -2.09
CA GLN A 75 15.66 12.49 -0.69
C GLN A 75 15.22 11.09 -0.24
N CYS A 76 14.55 10.34 -1.11
CA CYS A 76 14.21 8.95 -0.83
C CYS A 76 15.46 8.08 -0.70
N GLN A 77 16.53 8.39 -1.43
CA GLN A 77 17.79 7.64 -1.36
C GLN A 77 18.51 7.92 -0.04
N SER A 78 18.62 9.19 0.34
CA SER A 78 19.15 9.55 1.67
C SER A 78 18.31 8.96 2.80
N LEU A 79 16.97 8.94 2.68
CA LEU A 79 16.09 8.29 3.65
C LEU A 79 16.38 6.79 3.76
N PHE A 80 16.58 6.10 2.63
CA PHE A 80 16.91 4.68 2.61
C PHE A 80 18.29 4.39 3.18
N ASN A 81 19.28 5.25 2.93
CA ASN A 81 20.63 5.13 3.47
C ASN A 81 20.75 5.60 4.93
N GLN A 82 19.67 6.15 5.51
CA GLN A 82 19.67 6.82 6.83
C GLN A 82 20.62 8.03 6.91
N GLU A 83 20.84 8.69 5.80
CA GLU A 83 21.66 9.90 5.73
C GLU A 83 20.84 11.15 6.09
N VAL A 84 21.51 12.15 6.66
CA VAL A 84 20.89 13.43 7.02
C VAL A 84 20.64 14.27 5.77
N PHE A 85 19.39 14.65 5.54
CA PHE A 85 19.01 15.52 4.41
C PHE A 85 18.03 16.62 4.83
N LYS A 86 17.82 17.55 3.90
CA LYS A 86 16.96 18.72 4.10
C LYS A 86 15.58 18.50 3.47
N VAL A 87 14.55 18.96 4.17
CA VAL A 87 13.16 18.94 3.71
C VAL A 87 12.53 20.32 3.73
N ASN A 88 11.51 20.53 2.90
CA ASN A 88 10.73 21.76 2.92
C ASN A 88 9.80 21.82 4.16
N LYS A 89 9.25 23.01 4.46
CA LYS A 89 8.35 23.20 5.61
C LYS A 89 7.09 22.32 5.57
N LYS A 90 6.54 22.05 4.37
CA LYS A 90 5.34 21.23 4.19
C LYS A 90 5.61 19.76 4.53
N GLN A 91 6.69 19.20 4.01
CA GLN A 91 7.22 17.87 4.32
C GLN A 91 7.49 17.74 5.81
N HIS A 92 8.18 18.71 6.40
CA HIS A 92 8.49 18.71 7.83
C HIS A 92 7.23 18.75 8.71
N LYS A 93 6.15 19.42 8.26
CA LYS A 93 4.88 19.42 9.00
C LYS A 93 4.30 18.01 9.16
N PHE A 94 4.34 17.20 8.11
CA PHE A 94 3.90 15.80 8.18
C PHE A 94 4.80 14.96 9.08
N ILE A 95 6.11 15.20 9.05
CA ILE A 95 7.08 14.50 9.91
C ILE A 95 6.84 14.83 11.39
N LEU A 96 6.53 16.10 11.70
CA LEU A 96 6.16 16.49 13.06
C LEU A 96 4.93 15.74 13.57
N GLU A 97 4.00 15.32 12.71
CA GLU A 97 2.82 14.57 13.17
C GLU A 97 3.18 13.18 13.68
N ILE A 98 4.23 12.57 13.12
CA ILE A 98 4.78 11.26 13.49
C ILE A 98 5.47 11.28 14.86
N MET A 99 5.96 12.44 15.28
CA MET A 99 6.67 12.58 16.55
C MET A 99 5.74 12.34 17.75
N ASN A 100 6.28 11.71 18.81
CA ASN A 100 5.57 11.53 20.07
C ASN A 100 5.41 12.89 20.79
N LYS A 101 4.60 12.93 21.86
CA LYS A 101 4.29 14.19 22.58
C LYS A 101 5.55 14.84 23.18
N GLU A 102 6.53 14.06 23.59
CA GLU A 102 7.77 14.54 24.22
C GLU A 102 8.73 15.14 23.19
N GLU A 103 8.93 14.45 22.07
CA GLU A 103 9.64 14.91 20.87
C GLU A 103 9.05 16.24 20.37
N LYS A 104 7.71 16.35 20.31
CA LYS A 104 7.01 17.59 19.95
C LYS A 104 7.29 18.73 20.92
N ARG A 105 7.35 18.46 22.23
CA ARG A 105 7.66 19.46 23.26
C ARG A 105 9.12 19.90 23.16
N ALA A 106 10.05 18.97 22.97
CA ALA A 106 11.46 19.27 22.77
C ALA A 106 11.68 20.13 21.51
N TYR A 107 11.01 19.81 20.41
CA TYR A 107 11.06 20.61 19.18
C TYR A 107 10.55 22.04 19.38
N LYS A 108 9.43 22.23 20.09
CA LYS A 108 8.89 23.57 20.40
C LYS A 108 9.90 24.40 21.20
N LYS A 109 10.48 23.84 22.27
CA LYS A 109 11.51 24.50 23.07
C LYS A 109 12.73 24.89 22.22
N LEU A 110 13.21 23.98 21.36
CA LEU A 110 14.35 24.25 20.48
C LEU A 110 14.05 25.37 19.47
N LYS A 111 12.82 25.42 18.94
CA LYS A 111 12.39 26.45 18.00
C LYS A 111 12.27 27.83 18.66
N GLU A 112 11.72 27.88 19.88
CA GLU A 112 11.64 29.11 20.69
C GLU A 112 13.02 29.65 21.03
N GLN A 113 13.94 28.78 21.46
CA GLN A 113 15.34 29.15 21.72
C GLN A 113 16.05 29.66 20.44
N LYS A 114 15.84 29.02 19.28
CA LYS A 114 16.39 29.50 18.00
C LYS A 114 15.83 30.87 17.60
N LYS A 115 14.55 31.13 17.89
CA LYS A 115 13.91 32.42 17.64
C LYS A 115 14.48 33.52 18.54
N GLN A 116 14.63 33.24 19.84
CA GLN A 116 15.26 34.14 20.81
C GLN A 116 16.71 34.45 20.42
N ARG A 117 17.51 33.43 20.08
CA ARG A 117 18.90 33.63 19.60
C ARG A 117 19.00 34.40 18.29
N LYS A 118 18.01 34.28 17.38
CA LYS A 118 17.94 35.10 16.15
C LYS A 118 17.59 36.55 16.49
N GLN A 119 16.66 36.79 17.42
CA GLN A 119 16.30 38.14 17.89
C GLN A 119 17.46 38.83 18.60
N GLU A 120 18.17 38.13 19.50
CA GLU A 120 19.39 38.65 20.15
C GLU A 120 20.53 38.96 19.17
N LYS A 121 20.63 38.18 18.07
CA LYS A 121 21.58 38.44 16.98
C LYS A 121 21.14 39.61 16.10
N GLN A 122 19.85 39.79 15.87
CA GLN A 122 19.28 40.93 15.16
C GLN A 122 19.43 42.23 15.97
N GLU A 123 19.16 42.23 17.28
CA GLU A 123 19.42 43.37 18.17
C GLU A 123 20.92 43.73 18.26
N LYS A 124 21.81 42.74 18.17
CA LYS A 124 23.27 42.98 18.08
C LYS A 124 23.72 43.47 16.70
N GLN A 125 22.99 43.15 15.63
CA GLN A 125 23.26 43.60 14.26
C GLN A 125 22.64 44.98 13.94
N GLU A 126 21.51 45.35 14.56
CA GLU A 126 20.92 46.71 14.45
C GLU A 126 21.83 47.80 15.04
N LYS A 127 22.79 47.44 15.91
CA LYS A 127 23.86 48.35 16.35
C LYS A 127 25.01 48.51 15.33
N ARG A 128 24.96 47.86 14.17
CA ARG A 128 25.93 47.99 13.07
C ARG A 128 25.22 48.05 11.70
N LYS A 129 24.63 49.21 11.44
CA LYS A 129 24.18 49.77 10.15
C LYS A 129 23.17 48.96 9.31
N GLU A 130 22.07 49.66 9.06
CA GLU A 130 21.16 49.50 7.93
C GLU A 130 21.90 49.20 6.61
N LYS A 131 21.52 48.10 5.95
CA LYS A 131 20.91 48.17 4.60
C LYS A 131 20.41 46.81 4.11
N ASN A 132 19.31 46.92 3.38
CA ASN A 132 18.66 45.98 2.45
C ASN A 132 17.69 44.93 3.01
N LYS A 133 16.41 45.35 2.96
CA LYS A 133 15.24 44.54 2.64
C LYS A 133 15.45 43.92 1.26
N ASP A 134 15.45 42.60 1.17
CA ASP A 134 15.09 41.84 -0.03
C ASP A 134 14.43 40.52 0.37
N GLU A 135 13.30 40.25 -0.29
CA GLU A 135 12.53 39.01 -0.44
C GLU A 135 12.62 37.91 0.64
N PHE A 136 11.51 37.75 1.38
CA PHE A 136 11.22 36.56 2.16
C PHE A 136 10.93 35.38 1.21
N ASN A 137 11.97 34.74 0.71
CA ASN A 137 11.84 33.55 -0.12
C ASN A 137 11.61 32.33 0.79
N ASP A 138 10.52 31.61 0.54
CA ASP A 138 9.94 30.56 1.39
C ASP A 138 10.69 29.22 1.31
N LYS A 139 12.03 29.26 1.40
CA LYS A 139 12.94 28.10 1.34
C LYS A 139 13.80 27.95 2.60
N GLU A 140 13.22 28.13 3.79
CA GLU A 140 13.86 27.58 5.00
C GLU A 140 13.73 26.05 4.96
N ASN A 141 14.74 25.43 4.35
CA ASN A 141 14.95 23.99 4.35
C ASN A 141 15.36 23.53 5.76
N ILE A 142 14.61 22.58 6.32
CA ILE A 142 14.83 22.05 7.66
C ILE A 142 15.60 20.74 7.55
N THR A 143 16.71 20.62 8.27
CA THR A 143 17.48 19.37 8.35
C THR A 143 16.80 18.40 9.29
N LEU A 144 16.56 17.17 8.84
CA LEU A 144 16.02 16.11 9.68
C LEU A 144 17.09 15.52 10.60
N SER A 145 16.70 15.20 11.83
CA SER A 145 17.54 14.43 12.75
C SER A 145 17.57 12.95 12.37
N GLU A 146 18.63 12.26 12.77
CA GLU A 146 18.81 10.82 12.53
C GLU A 146 17.65 9.97 13.11
N GLY A 147 17.13 10.37 14.27
CA GLY A 147 15.97 9.73 14.89
C GLY A 147 14.69 9.89 14.06
N GLU A 148 14.44 11.08 13.51
CA GLU A 148 13.30 11.33 12.62
C GLU A 148 13.41 10.50 11.33
N ILE A 149 14.62 10.44 10.75
CA ILE A 149 14.91 9.66 9.54
C ILE A 149 14.67 8.18 9.78
N SER A 150 15.21 7.63 10.88
CA SER A 150 15.06 6.22 11.22
C SER A 150 13.60 5.84 11.47
N LYS A 151 12.85 6.67 12.19
CA LYS A 151 11.42 6.46 12.44
C LYS A 151 10.59 6.55 11.16
N LEU A 152 10.87 7.54 10.31
CA LEU A 152 10.20 7.71 9.03
C LEU A 152 10.45 6.51 8.11
N ARG A 153 11.72 6.08 7.99
CA ARG A 153 12.11 4.89 7.22
C ARG A 153 11.38 3.65 7.72
N TRP A 154 11.36 3.42 9.03
CA TRP A 154 10.69 2.25 9.62
C TRP A 154 9.19 2.21 9.29
N LEU A 155 8.48 3.34 9.42
CA LEU A 155 7.05 3.43 9.11
C LEU A 155 6.77 3.14 7.63
N VAL A 156 7.60 3.69 6.74
CA VAL A 156 7.44 3.55 5.29
C VAL A 156 7.73 2.13 4.84
N LEU A 157 8.79 1.50 5.37
CA LEU A 157 9.09 0.09 5.10
C LEU A 157 7.99 -0.82 5.63
N THR A 158 7.48 -0.56 6.84
CA THR A 158 6.38 -1.34 7.42
C THR A 158 5.12 -1.25 6.56
N TYR A 159 4.78 -0.05 6.08
CA TYR A 159 3.69 0.17 5.15
C TYR A 159 3.86 -0.62 3.85
N LEU A 160 5.04 -0.53 3.23
CA LEU A 160 5.32 -1.21 1.95
C LEU A 160 5.31 -2.73 2.10
N ASN A 161 5.91 -3.26 3.16
CA ASN A 161 5.92 -4.71 3.40
C ASN A 161 4.51 -5.25 3.66
N MET A 162 3.66 -4.49 4.36
CA MET A 162 2.26 -4.84 4.54
C MET A 162 1.51 -4.85 3.21
N LEU A 163 1.68 -3.79 2.40
CA LEU A 163 1.04 -3.70 1.09
C LEU A 163 1.50 -4.84 0.17
N GLU A 164 2.81 -5.12 0.12
CA GLU A 164 3.39 -6.23 -0.64
C GLU A 164 2.78 -7.57 -0.19
N SER A 165 2.67 -7.81 1.11
CA SER A 165 2.10 -9.06 1.64
C SER A 165 0.64 -9.27 1.20
N ILE A 166 -0.15 -8.21 1.18
CA ILE A 166 -1.54 -8.25 0.70
C ILE A 166 -1.57 -8.51 -0.81
N LEU A 167 -0.72 -7.83 -1.57
CA LEU A 167 -0.69 -7.95 -3.02
C LEU A 167 -0.09 -9.28 -3.49
N VAL A 168 0.76 -9.94 -2.70
CA VAL A 168 1.18 -11.32 -2.94
C VAL A 168 -0.03 -12.26 -2.92
N ALA A 169 -0.94 -12.10 -1.95
CA ALA A 169 -2.16 -12.90 -1.90
C ALA A 169 -3.09 -12.64 -3.10
N TRP A 170 -3.10 -11.40 -3.63
CA TRP A 170 -3.77 -11.08 -4.88
C TRP A 170 -3.08 -11.74 -6.09
N GLN A 171 -1.76 -11.66 -6.19
CA GLN A 171 -0.97 -12.17 -7.31
C GLN A 171 -1.17 -13.67 -7.51
N TYR A 172 -1.17 -14.44 -6.43
CA TYR A 172 -1.38 -15.89 -6.46
C TYR A 172 -2.86 -16.29 -6.37
N SER A 173 -3.80 -15.34 -6.47
CA SER A 173 -5.24 -15.59 -6.38
C SER A 173 -5.67 -16.34 -5.10
N ALA A 174 -4.90 -16.19 -4.02
CA ALA A 174 -5.19 -16.74 -2.70
C ALA A 174 -6.29 -15.95 -1.98
N ALA A 175 -6.41 -14.66 -2.29
CA ALA A 175 -7.53 -13.80 -1.90
C ALA A 175 -8.37 -13.43 -3.12
N ASN A 176 -9.62 -13.01 -2.91
CA ASN A 176 -10.48 -12.56 -3.99
C ASN A 176 -9.89 -11.32 -4.68
N ARG A 177 -9.46 -11.50 -5.93
CA ARG A 177 -8.77 -10.45 -6.69
C ARG A 177 -9.57 -9.18 -6.89
N LYS A 178 -10.86 -9.32 -7.23
CA LYS A 178 -11.74 -8.18 -7.52
C LYS A 178 -11.93 -7.29 -6.30
N ILE A 179 -12.04 -7.89 -5.11
CA ILE A 179 -12.16 -7.15 -3.85
C ILE A 179 -10.88 -6.34 -3.61
N ILE A 180 -9.71 -6.98 -3.70
CA ILE A 180 -8.43 -6.28 -3.51
C ILE A 180 -8.21 -5.20 -4.57
N GLU A 181 -8.54 -5.47 -5.84
CA GLU A 181 -8.47 -4.48 -6.93
C GLU A 181 -9.35 -3.26 -6.64
N ALA A 182 -10.60 -3.47 -6.22
CA ALA A 182 -11.51 -2.37 -5.88
C ALA A 182 -10.95 -1.51 -4.73
N GLU A 183 -10.52 -2.16 -3.64
CA GLU A 183 -10.09 -1.47 -2.43
C GLU A 183 -8.71 -0.81 -2.53
N PHE A 184 -7.78 -1.33 -3.35
CA PHE A 184 -6.40 -0.82 -3.42
C PHE A 184 -6.08 -0.06 -4.72
N SER A 185 -6.95 -0.08 -5.73
CA SER A 185 -6.72 0.63 -7.01
C SER A 185 -6.45 2.14 -6.85
N PHE A 186 -7.03 2.78 -5.82
CA PHE A 186 -6.84 4.21 -5.56
C PHE A 186 -5.38 4.58 -5.24
N LEU A 187 -4.56 3.61 -4.79
CA LEU A 187 -3.14 3.82 -4.48
C LEU A 187 -2.26 4.01 -5.74
N PHE A 188 -2.80 3.66 -6.91
CA PHE A 188 -2.09 3.63 -8.19
C PHE A 188 -2.75 4.58 -9.17
N ASN A 189 -2.66 5.88 -8.90
CA ASN A 189 -3.20 6.94 -9.75
C ASN A 189 -2.11 7.92 -10.19
N ASP A 190 -1.64 7.72 -11.43
CA ASP A 190 -0.63 8.57 -12.07
C ASP A 190 -1.07 10.03 -12.19
N ALA A 191 -2.38 10.30 -12.36
CA ALA A 191 -2.91 11.66 -12.49
C ALA A 191 -2.64 12.53 -11.25
N ASN A 192 -2.56 11.91 -10.07
CA ASN A 192 -2.27 12.59 -8.81
C ASN A 192 -0.80 12.43 -8.38
N GLY A 193 0.05 11.80 -9.20
CA GLY A 193 1.42 11.43 -8.84
C GLY A 193 1.50 10.38 -7.72
N CYS A 194 0.38 9.76 -7.35
CA CYS A 194 0.29 8.76 -6.29
C CYS A 194 0.47 7.37 -6.89
N ASN A 195 1.66 6.79 -6.76
CA ASN A 195 1.95 5.43 -7.22
C ASN A 195 2.59 4.60 -6.10
N ALA A 196 1.87 4.50 -4.97
CA ALA A 196 2.26 3.75 -3.78
C ALA A 196 3.75 3.90 -3.41
N LEU A 197 4.24 5.14 -3.25
CA LEU A 197 5.66 5.44 -2.95
C LEU A 197 6.66 4.95 -4.02
N SER A 198 6.32 5.03 -5.31
CA SER A 198 7.13 4.53 -6.43
C SER A 198 8.62 4.91 -6.35
N ASN A 199 8.95 6.16 -6.05
CA ASN A 199 10.35 6.60 -5.92
C ASN A 199 11.11 5.82 -4.84
N PHE A 200 10.49 5.64 -3.67
CA PHE A 200 11.10 4.90 -2.56
C PHE A 200 11.17 3.41 -2.85
N ARG A 201 10.13 2.81 -3.46
CA ARG A 201 10.13 1.40 -3.86
C ARG A 201 11.26 1.08 -4.84
N LYS A 202 11.49 1.94 -5.84
CA LYS A 202 12.59 1.78 -6.81
C LYS A 202 13.96 1.72 -6.14
N ILE A 203 14.16 2.50 -5.08
CA ILE A 203 15.42 2.53 -4.31
C ILE A 203 15.58 1.27 -3.47
N CYS A 204 14.49 0.74 -2.91
CA CYS A 204 14.48 -0.53 -2.19
C CYS A 204 14.64 -1.78 -3.10
N GLY A 205 14.95 -1.62 -4.38
CA GLY A 205 15.12 -2.72 -5.34
C GLY A 205 13.98 -2.87 -6.36
N GLY A 206 12.97 -2.00 -6.33
CA GLY A 206 11.91 -1.93 -7.34
C GLY A 206 11.23 -3.28 -7.54
N PRO A 207 11.19 -3.85 -8.77
CA PRO A 207 10.59 -5.15 -9.03
C PRO A 207 11.20 -6.33 -8.27
N LEU A 208 12.48 -6.25 -7.87
CA LEU A 208 13.12 -7.29 -7.08
C LEU A 208 12.73 -7.22 -5.60
N GLY A 209 12.48 -6.02 -5.08
CA GLY A 209 12.09 -5.81 -3.67
C GLY A 209 10.58 -5.90 -3.44
N TYR A 210 9.78 -5.44 -4.40
CA TYR A 210 8.32 -5.34 -4.30
C TYR A 210 7.60 -5.86 -5.57
N PRO A 211 7.82 -7.14 -5.94
CA PRO A 211 7.30 -7.72 -7.18
C PRO A 211 5.76 -7.72 -7.28
N ALA A 212 5.05 -7.94 -6.18
CA ALA A 212 3.60 -8.00 -6.19
C ALA A 212 3.00 -6.60 -6.36
N ILE A 213 3.56 -5.58 -5.70
CA ILE A 213 3.17 -4.18 -5.92
C ILE A 213 3.39 -3.78 -7.40
N GLU A 214 4.52 -4.12 -8.00
CA GLU A 214 4.78 -3.78 -9.42
C GLU A 214 3.80 -4.49 -10.36
N SER A 215 3.55 -5.79 -10.12
CA SER A 215 2.60 -6.57 -10.91
C SER A 215 1.19 -6.00 -10.81
N PHE A 216 0.79 -5.57 -9.61
CA PHE A 216 -0.50 -4.93 -9.38
C PHE A 216 -0.59 -3.55 -10.05
N ALA A 217 0.45 -2.72 -9.93
CA ALA A 217 0.52 -1.41 -10.58
C ALA A 217 0.35 -1.54 -12.10
N ALA A 218 1.07 -2.48 -12.73
CA ALA A 218 0.95 -2.78 -14.15
C ALA A 218 -0.47 -3.25 -14.51
N HIS A 219 -1.06 -4.14 -13.70
CA HIS A 219 -2.42 -4.64 -13.91
C HIS A 219 -3.46 -3.52 -13.86
N ILE A 220 -3.42 -2.64 -12.85
CA ILE A 220 -4.35 -1.53 -12.72
C ILE A 220 -4.22 -0.55 -13.89
N GLN A 221 -3.01 -0.29 -14.37
CA GLN A 221 -2.80 0.58 -15.53
C GLN A 221 -3.39 -0.01 -16.81
N LEU A 222 -3.19 -1.30 -17.05
CA LEU A 222 -3.78 -2.00 -18.19
C LEU A 222 -5.32 -1.99 -18.13
N GLU A 223 -5.91 -2.22 -16.96
CA GLU A 223 -7.37 -2.17 -16.80
C GLU A 223 -7.94 -0.77 -17.03
N LYS A 224 -7.22 0.28 -16.63
CA LYS A 224 -7.60 1.67 -16.94
C LYS A 224 -7.56 1.94 -18.45
N GLN A 225 -6.50 1.52 -19.13
CA GLN A 225 -6.37 1.69 -20.59
C GLN A 225 -7.48 0.99 -21.35
N LYS A 226 -7.84 -0.25 -20.97
CA LYS A 226 -8.95 -0.99 -21.58
C LYS A 226 -10.28 -0.26 -21.44
N LYS A 227 -10.55 0.34 -20.27
CA LYS A 227 -11.79 1.12 -20.05
C LYS A 227 -11.85 2.32 -20.97
N LEU A 228 -10.76 3.08 -21.09
CA LEU A 228 -10.69 4.25 -21.97
C LEU A 228 -10.90 3.89 -23.46
N VAL A 229 -10.31 2.80 -23.93
CA VAL A 229 -10.51 2.32 -25.32
C VAL A 229 -11.95 1.90 -25.57
N ASN A 230 -12.56 1.19 -24.61
CA ASN A 230 -13.95 0.76 -24.74
C ASN A 230 -14.92 1.96 -24.72
N GLU A 231 -14.65 2.98 -23.91
CA GLU A 231 -15.45 4.22 -23.88
C GLU A 231 -15.29 5.04 -25.16
N GLY A 232 -14.08 5.09 -25.73
CA GLY A 232 -13.81 5.78 -26.99
C GLY A 232 -14.39 5.09 -28.23
N ASN A 233 -14.61 3.77 -28.19
CA ASN A 233 -15.23 3.00 -29.28
C ASN A 233 -16.77 2.98 -29.23
N VAL A 234 -17.38 3.54 -28.18
CA VAL A 234 -18.84 3.64 -28.00
C VAL A 234 -19.35 5.04 -28.39
N ALA A 235 -18.45 5.97 -28.74
CA ALA A 235 -18.75 7.30 -29.28
C ALA A 235 -18.60 7.33 -30.81
#